data_AF-A0A1V4MZM4-F1
#
_entry.id   AF-A0A1V4MZM4-F1
#
_cell.length_a   1.000
_cell.length_b   1.000
_cell.length_c   1.000
_cell.angle_alpha   90.00
_cell.angle_beta   90.00
_cell.angle_gamma   90.00
#
_symmetry.space_group_name_H-M   'P 1'
#
loop_
_entity.id
_entity.type
_entity.pdbx_description
1 polymer ?
#
loop_
_entity_poly.entity_id
_entity_poly.type
_entity_poly.pdbx_seq_one_letter_code
_entity_poly.pdbx_strand_id
1 'polypeptide(L)'
;MLSDILAKVAEGGTILLEEEDYLLARVEIEGRTMLAEVSSGDRGGIPPSEWPMVSGILHPDSGMSPSAESDAEVLLFSIPQGSELYLERIIRDGPLSETRATEVGRKVLVILRRLHDAGLRAGYLGPENVLVTPSGDHYILGGARGIPDTPFSPPEAVGARAQDPRSDVYAIGLLMFRLIAGSDNRDVQVDSWNRLSDGMTRLLERMVTPRTDDRFANLMVLSRKMASMVPGRTASNVNRPSVKRPGSAGRRVPGRVWAVVLAAAAAVALLVAVAPWKTDGDRNEAVGVPDTAARIDTAVNEVTPLDTVLPVVTGDLVQWEPVIWISNGTGQPGLASDFRQGPAAGYTDVYACTGSTRGNSMLLARRSDPSVPLEGHAELHATSIELASADSSMTIVPVDMTLLLGSDLNDDTVAPDILTASSAPAGTLFIDIANHGVTGSFGGTGAATWVRSVLNGRSLLLNGEEWVLRVVDFRDGDMLNEELGIPVLLQGSAFLYHSGIPVLQEAEEQIRRALLGESSPGIPTDLPSPPDIWILLGR
;
A
#
# COMPACT_ATOMS: atom_id res chain seq x y z
N MET A 1 25.06 7.67 -31.49
CA MET A 1 24.40 6.38 -31.83
C MET A 1 22.90 6.56 -31.98
N LEU A 2 22.13 6.86 -30.91
CA LEU A 2 20.67 7.03 -31.02
C LEU A 2 20.27 8.18 -31.97
N SER A 3 20.95 9.33 -31.86
CA SER A 3 20.78 10.44 -32.80
C SER A 3 21.08 10.06 -34.26
N ASP A 4 22.03 9.15 -34.50
CA ASP A 4 22.33 8.66 -35.85
C ASP A 4 21.24 7.72 -36.38
N ILE A 5 20.61 6.95 -35.48
CA ILE A 5 19.44 6.12 -35.81
C ILE A 5 18.27 7.03 -36.15
N LEU A 6 18.00 8.06 -35.35
CA LEU A 6 16.94 9.02 -35.63
C LEU A 6 17.16 9.74 -36.96
N ALA A 7 18.38 10.20 -37.25
CA ALA A 7 18.69 10.87 -38.51
C ALA A 7 18.43 10.00 -39.75
N LYS A 8 18.54 8.67 -39.62
CA LYS A 8 18.18 7.72 -40.69
C LYS A 8 16.66 7.56 -40.86
N VAL A 9 15.91 7.76 -39.78
CA VAL A 9 14.46 7.52 -39.71
C VAL A 9 13.66 8.77 -40.07
N ALA A 10 14.13 9.94 -39.65
CA ALA A 10 13.44 11.20 -39.79
C ALA A 10 14.43 12.36 -39.97
N GLU A 11 14.68 12.73 -41.22
CA GLU A 11 15.49 13.88 -41.56
C GLU A 11 14.81 15.16 -41.02
N GLY A 12 15.51 15.93 -40.19
CA GLY A 12 15.00 17.19 -39.62
C GLY A 12 14.18 17.07 -38.33
N GLY A 13 14.17 15.91 -37.66
CA GLY A 13 13.52 15.75 -36.36
C GLY A 13 14.05 16.73 -35.29
N THR A 14 13.15 17.25 -34.45
CA THR A 14 13.51 18.05 -33.26
C THR A 14 13.61 17.13 -32.04
N ILE A 15 14.81 16.95 -31.51
CA ILE A 15 15.04 16.16 -30.30
C ILE A 15 14.39 16.89 -29.10
N LEU A 16 13.50 16.19 -28.40
CA LEU A 16 12.82 16.69 -27.20
C LEU A 16 13.54 16.24 -25.93
N LEU A 17 14.02 14.99 -25.90
CA LEU A 17 14.76 14.39 -24.80
C LEU A 17 15.80 13.42 -25.36
N GLU A 18 17.02 13.47 -24.83
CA GLU A 18 18.10 12.52 -25.13
C GLU A 18 18.78 12.12 -23.82
N GLU A 19 18.81 10.82 -23.57
CA GLU A 19 19.46 10.13 -22.46
C GLU A 19 20.28 8.95 -23.02
N GLU A 20 21.06 8.27 -22.19
CA GLU A 20 22.04 7.26 -22.62
C GLU A 20 21.45 6.19 -23.55
N ASP A 21 20.30 5.61 -23.21
CA ASP A 21 19.61 4.58 -24.00
C ASP A 21 18.18 4.96 -24.38
N TYR A 22 17.88 6.26 -24.40
CA TYR A 22 16.55 6.74 -24.74
C TYR A 22 16.61 8.08 -25.48
N LEU A 23 15.84 8.19 -26.54
CA LEU A 23 15.65 9.41 -27.29
C LEU A 23 14.17 9.58 -27.61
N LEU A 24 13.66 10.80 -27.45
CA LEU A 24 12.33 11.19 -27.88
C LEU A 24 12.44 12.43 -28.75
N ALA A 25 11.86 12.36 -29.95
CA ALA A 25 11.89 13.46 -30.91
C ALA A 25 10.53 13.69 -31.55
N ARG A 26 10.29 14.93 -31.96
CA ARG A 26 9.19 15.29 -32.85
C ARG A 26 9.69 15.22 -34.29
N VAL A 27 8.97 14.49 -35.14
CA VAL A 27 9.36 14.23 -36.53
C VAL A 27 8.21 14.52 -37.49
N GLU A 28 8.53 14.77 -38.76
CA GLU A 28 7.54 14.90 -39.83
C GLU A 28 7.71 13.76 -40.83
N ILE A 29 6.67 12.94 -40.99
CA ILE A 29 6.68 11.78 -41.90
C ILE A 29 5.45 11.91 -42.78
N GLU A 30 5.67 11.97 -44.10
CA GLU A 30 4.60 12.12 -45.10
C GLU A 30 3.67 13.33 -44.84
N GLY A 31 4.24 14.45 -44.34
CA GLY A 31 3.49 15.66 -44.02
C GLY A 31 2.68 15.59 -42.72
N ARG A 32 2.87 14.54 -41.90
CA ARG A 32 2.24 14.38 -40.58
C ARG A 32 3.26 14.54 -39.48
N THR A 33 2.91 15.31 -38.47
CA THR A 33 3.71 15.42 -37.25
C THR A 33 3.50 14.18 -36.37
N MET A 34 4.60 13.53 -36.02
CA MET A 34 4.62 12.33 -35.17
C MET A 34 5.61 12.51 -34.02
N LEU A 35 5.51 11.64 -33.02
CA LEU A 35 6.60 11.42 -32.05
C LEU A 35 7.37 10.17 -32.47
N ALA A 36 8.69 10.26 -32.46
CA ALA A 36 9.60 9.14 -32.61
C ALA A 36 10.26 8.87 -31.25
N GLU A 37 10.02 7.70 -30.70
CA GLU A 37 10.68 7.19 -29.51
C GLU A 37 11.72 6.17 -29.95
N VAL A 38 12.97 6.34 -29.52
CA VAL A 38 14.05 5.37 -29.73
C VAL A 38 14.52 4.92 -28.35
N SER A 39 14.48 3.63 -28.09
CA SER A 39 14.96 3.04 -26.85
C SER A 39 15.92 1.91 -27.15
N SER A 40 16.88 1.63 -26.27
CA SER A 40 17.72 0.44 -26.37
C SER A 40 17.81 -0.32 -25.05
N GLY A 41 17.73 -1.65 -25.15
CA GLY A 41 17.77 -2.57 -24.02
C GLY A 41 16.44 -2.72 -23.27
N ASP A 42 16.36 -3.74 -22.42
CA ASP A 42 15.23 -3.95 -21.52
C ASP A 42 15.42 -3.13 -20.24
N ARG A 43 14.61 -2.07 -20.09
CA ARG A 43 14.59 -1.21 -18.89
C ARG A 43 13.41 -1.55 -17.96
N GLY A 44 12.83 -2.73 -18.10
CA GLY A 44 11.60 -3.11 -17.42
C GLY A 44 10.38 -2.37 -17.96
N GLY A 45 9.32 -2.26 -17.15
CA GLY A 45 8.06 -1.66 -17.55
C GLY A 45 7.16 -2.56 -18.42
N ILE A 46 6.25 -1.94 -19.18
CA ILE A 46 5.29 -2.62 -20.07
C ILE A 46 5.86 -2.61 -21.49
N PRO A 47 6.10 -3.77 -22.13
CA PRO A 47 6.48 -3.82 -23.54
C PRO A 47 5.44 -3.13 -24.44
N PRO A 48 5.84 -2.46 -25.54
CA PRO A 48 4.91 -1.77 -26.46
C PRO A 48 3.72 -2.63 -26.90
N SER A 49 3.95 -3.92 -27.12
CA SER A 49 2.94 -4.90 -27.55
C SER A 49 1.98 -5.35 -26.43
N GLU A 50 2.31 -5.11 -25.17
CA GLU A 50 1.50 -5.50 -24.01
C GLU A 50 0.63 -4.35 -23.47
N TRP A 51 0.80 -3.12 -23.96
CA TRP A 51 -0.08 -2.02 -23.56
C TRP A 51 -1.55 -2.33 -23.93
N PRO A 52 -2.50 -2.10 -23.01
CA PRO A 52 -3.89 -2.47 -23.25
C PRO A 52 -4.58 -1.38 -24.07
N MET A 53 -5.55 -1.77 -24.90
CA MET A 53 -6.36 -0.85 -25.70
C MET A 53 -7.40 -0.14 -24.83
N VAL A 54 -6.96 0.79 -23.97
CA VAL A 54 -7.81 1.57 -23.08
C VAL A 54 -7.76 3.06 -23.42
N SER A 55 -8.88 3.76 -23.20
CA SER A 55 -8.99 5.19 -23.49
C SER A 55 -7.96 6.00 -22.69
N GLY A 56 -7.16 6.80 -23.39
CA GLY A 56 -6.11 7.65 -22.83
C GLY A 56 -4.70 7.07 -22.97
N ILE A 57 -4.53 5.85 -23.48
CA ILE A 57 -3.22 5.34 -23.91
C ILE A 57 -3.04 5.64 -25.40
N LEU A 58 -1.89 6.22 -25.76
CA LEU A 58 -1.49 6.43 -27.15
C LEU A 58 -0.50 5.33 -27.54
N HIS A 59 -0.94 4.43 -28.41
CA HIS A 59 -0.12 3.33 -28.91
C HIS A 59 0.74 3.78 -30.09
N PRO A 60 1.90 3.14 -30.30
CA PRO A 60 2.67 3.38 -31.51
C PRO A 60 1.92 2.83 -32.73
N ASP A 61 1.96 3.58 -33.84
CA ASP A 61 1.41 3.13 -35.12
C ASP A 61 2.31 2.07 -35.77
N SER A 62 3.62 2.16 -35.51
CA SER A 62 4.62 1.25 -36.06
C SER A 62 5.84 1.18 -35.15
N GLY A 63 6.48 0.01 -35.12
CA GLY A 63 7.79 -0.23 -34.51
C GLY A 63 8.79 -0.77 -35.54
N MET A 64 10.06 -0.41 -35.41
CA MET A 64 11.14 -0.96 -36.23
C MET A 64 12.43 -1.13 -35.45
N SER A 65 13.18 -2.19 -35.79
CA SER A 65 14.55 -2.40 -35.33
C SER A 65 15.51 -1.98 -36.45
N PRO A 66 16.41 -0.99 -36.22
CA PRO A 66 17.24 -0.42 -37.28
C PRO A 66 18.29 -1.40 -37.84
N SER A 67 18.64 -2.45 -37.09
CA SER A 67 19.38 -3.60 -37.59
C SER A 67 19.03 -4.86 -36.78
N ALA A 68 19.27 -6.05 -37.36
CA ALA A 68 19.06 -7.33 -36.66
C ALA A 68 20.06 -7.56 -35.50
N GLU A 69 21.14 -6.78 -35.44
CA GLU A 69 22.18 -6.86 -34.41
C GLU A 69 22.03 -5.79 -33.33
N SER A 70 21.07 -4.86 -33.48
CA SER A 70 20.86 -3.76 -32.54
C SER A 70 19.64 -4.03 -31.67
N ASP A 71 19.81 -3.91 -30.37
CA ASP A 71 18.71 -3.96 -29.38
C ASP A 71 17.91 -2.65 -29.33
N ALA A 72 18.06 -1.77 -30.33
CA ALA A 72 17.32 -0.52 -30.41
C ALA A 72 15.95 -0.75 -31.06
N GLU A 73 14.92 -0.17 -30.46
CA GLU A 73 13.56 -0.14 -31.00
C GLU A 73 13.18 1.32 -31.28
N VAL A 74 12.67 1.57 -32.49
CA VAL A 74 12.11 2.86 -32.88
C VAL A 74 10.60 2.72 -33.00
N LEU A 75 9.87 3.46 -32.18
CA LEU A 75 8.41 3.53 -32.18
C LEU A 75 7.96 4.88 -32.75
N LEU A 76 6.96 4.85 -33.63
CA LEU A 76 6.36 6.06 -34.21
C LEU A 76 4.92 6.21 -33.72
N PHE A 77 4.56 7.40 -33.25
CA PHE A 77 3.23 7.72 -32.73
C PHE A 77 2.59 8.86 -33.53
N SER A 78 1.45 8.59 -34.17
CA SER A 78 0.56 9.66 -34.65
C SER A 78 -0.07 10.33 -33.45
N ILE A 79 0.18 11.62 -33.32
CA ILE A 79 -0.42 12.43 -32.25
C ILE A 79 -1.63 13.20 -32.79
N PRO A 80 -2.67 13.44 -31.98
CA PRO A 80 -3.78 14.29 -32.41
C PRO A 80 -3.30 15.71 -32.78
N GLN A 81 -3.94 16.33 -33.77
CA GLN A 81 -3.51 17.63 -34.28
C GLN A 81 -3.44 18.70 -33.18
N GLY A 82 -2.32 19.43 -33.14
CA GLY A 82 -2.10 20.51 -32.17
C GLY A 82 -1.77 20.01 -30.75
N SER A 83 -1.59 18.71 -30.56
CA SER A 83 -1.21 18.17 -29.26
C SER A 83 0.28 18.30 -28.98
N GLU A 84 0.59 18.44 -27.70
CA GLU A 84 1.95 18.65 -27.21
C GLU A 84 2.21 17.82 -25.96
N LEU A 85 3.46 17.41 -25.77
CA LEU A 85 3.91 16.83 -24.51
C LEU A 85 4.01 17.93 -23.45
N TYR A 86 3.80 17.57 -22.19
CA TYR A 86 4.03 18.53 -21.10
C TYR A 86 5.49 18.97 -21.01
N LEU A 87 6.44 18.13 -21.43
CA LEU A 87 7.85 18.52 -21.57
C LEU A 87 7.99 19.76 -22.46
N GLU A 88 7.40 19.75 -23.66
CA GLU A 88 7.44 20.87 -24.60
C GLU A 88 6.76 22.10 -24.01
N ARG A 89 5.61 21.89 -23.37
CA ARG A 89 4.84 22.96 -22.75
C ARG A 89 5.60 23.66 -21.63
N ILE A 90 6.31 22.91 -20.79
CA ILE A 90 7.15 23.45 -19.72
C ILE A 90 8.30 24.27 -20.30
N ILE A 91 8.95 23.78 -21.36
CA ILE A 91 10.04 24.50 -22.02
C ILE A 91 9.55 25.84 -22.59
N ARG A 92 8.35 25.86 -23.20
CA ARG A 92 7.77 27.07 -23.81
C ARG A 92 7.17 28.04 -22.79
N ASP A 93 6.33 27.54 -21.89
CA ASP A 93 5.46 28.35 -21.03
C ASP A 93 6.01 28.49 -19.60
N GLY A 94 7.01 27.67 -19.23
CA GLY A 94 7.55 27.58 -17.88
C GLY A 94 6.79 26.60 -16.97
N PRO A 95 7.13 26.59 -15.66
CA PRO A 95 6.50 25.72 -14.67
C PRO A 95 4.99 25.97 -14.52
N LEU A 96 4.25 24.91 -14.19
CA LEU A 96 2.82 24.99 -13.89
C LEU A 96 2.58 25.46 -12.44
N SER A 97 1.43 26.08 -12.20
CA SER A 97 0.95 26.30 -10.84
C SER A 97 0.51 24.99 -10.18
N GLU A 98 0.52 24.93 -8.85
CA GLU A 98 0.04 23.76 -8.09
C GLU A 98 -1.38 23.33 -8.51
N THR A 99 -2.29 24.29 -8.71
CA THR A 99 -3.65 24.01 -9.16
C THR A 99 -3.67 23.36 -10.54
N ARG A 100 -2.85 23.85 -11.48
CA ARG A 100 -2.77 23.26 -12.81
C ARG A 100 -2.13 21.88 -12.78
N ALA A 101 -1.02 21.70 -12.06
CA ALA A 101 -0.39 20.38 -11.90
C ALA A 101 -1.32 19.36 -11.25
N THR A 102 -2.13 19.78 -10.27
CA THR A 102 -3.17 18.93 -9.65
C THR A 102 -4.24 18.52 -10.65
N GLU A 103 -4.72 19.46 -11.47
CA GLU A 103 -5.67 19.18 -12.56
C GLU A 103 -5.10 18.15 -13.55
N VAL A 104 -3.83 18.29 -13.93
CA VAL A 104 -3.13 17.30 -14.79
C VAL A 104 -3.10 15.94 -14.09
N GLY A 105 -2.65 15.89 -12.84
CA GLY A 105 -2.59 14.66 -12.05
C GLY A 105 -3.96 13.97 -12.00
N ARG A 106 -5.05 14.71 -11.75
CA ARG A 106 -6.40 14.13 -11.72
C ARG A 106 -6.79 13.48 -13.05
N LYS A 107 -6.50 14.14 -14.19
CA LYS A 107 -6.83 13.60 -15.51
C LYS A 107 -5.98 12.38 -15.86
N VAL A 108 -4.69 12.42 -15.54
CA VAL A 108 -3.76 11.29 -15.69
C VAL A 108 -4.16 10.11 -14.81
N LEU A 109 -4.60 10.36 -13.58
CA LEU A 109 -5.06 9.33 -12.65
C LEU A 109 -6.23 8.53 -13.23
N VAL A 110 -7.14 9.16 -13.97
CA VAL A 110 -8.25 8.45 -14.66
C VAL A 110 -7.70 7.46 -15.69
N ILE A 111 -6.64 7.81 -16.41
CA ILE A 111 -5.99 6.93 -17.39
C ILE A 111 -5.28 5.78 -16.67
N LEU A 112 -4.53 6.07 -15.61
CA LEU A 112 -3.83 5.06 -14.81
C LEU A 112 -4.79 4.08 -14.12
N ARG A 113 -5.99 4.52 -13.70
CA ARG A 113 -7.01 3.60 -13.18
C ARG A 113 -7.44 2.59 -14.25
N ARG A 114 -7.70 3.02 -15.48
CA ARG A 114 -8.03 2.11 -16.60
C ARG A 114 -6.88 1.17 -16.93
N LEU A 115 -5.64 1.63 -16.80
CA LEU A 115 -4.45 0.79 -16.96
C LEU A 115 -4.38 -0.28 -15.87
N HIS A 116 -4.65 0.11 -14.61
CA HIS A 116 -4.76 -0.82 -13.49
C HIS A 116 -5.88 -1.83 -13.71
N ASP A 117 -7.07 -1.38 -14.18
CA ASP A 117 -8.23 -2.22 -14.49
C ASP A 117 -7.88 -3.33 -15.52
N ALA A 118 -6.90 -3.06 -16.39
CA ALA A 118 -6.34 -4.01 -17.35
C ALA A 118 -5.22 -4.91 -16.77
N GLY A 119 -4.98 -4.85 -15.45
CA GLY A 119 -3.94 -5.61 -14.75
C GLY A 119 -2.52 -5.05 -14.87
N LEU A 120 -2.37 -3.84 -15.41
CA LEU A 120 -1.08 -3.25 -15.77
C LEU A 120 -0.77 -2.01 -14.93
N ARG A 121 0.52 -1.70 -14.77
CA ARG A 121 1.02 -0.55 -14.01
C ARG A 121 2.07 0.15 -14.85
N ALA A 122 2.01 1.47 -14.92
CA ALA A 122 2.94 2.24 -15.77
C ALA A 122 4.37 2.16 -15.20
N GLY A 123 4.51 2.27 -13.88
CA GLY A 123 5.78 2.18 -13.15
C GLY A 123 6.69 3.39 -13.29
N TYR A 124 6.52 4.19 -14.34
CA TYR A 124 7.21 5.46 -14.55
C TYR A 124 6.29 6.44 -15.27
N LEU A 125 6.35 7.72 -14.88
CA LEU A 125 5.59 8.76 -15.55
C LEU A 125 6.28 10.12 -15.43
N GLY A 126 6.67 10.69 -16.58
CA GLY A 126 7.24 12.02 -16.69
C GLY A 126 6.47 12.96 -17.61
N PRO A 127 6.80 14.27 -17.63
CA PRO A 127 6.26 15.22 -18.60
C PRO A 127 6.47 14.81 -20.06
N GLU A 128 7.49 14.00 -20.33
CA GLU A 128 7.81 13.40 -21.63
C GLU A 128 6.85 12.26 -22.04
N ASN A 129 6.06 11.71 -21.10
CA ASN A 129 5.13 10.62 -21.38
C ASN A 129 3.67 11.08 -21.48
N VAL A 130 3.37 12.33 -21.10
CA VAL A 130 1.99 12.82 -21.03
C VAL A 130 1.77 13.92 -22.05
N LEU A 131 0.83 13.66 -22.95
CA LEU A 131 0.41 14.55 -24.03
C LEU A 131 -0.93 15.21 -23.68
N VAL A 132 -1.09 16.46 -24.09
CA VAL A 132 -2.33 17.24 -23.94
C VAL A 132 -2.78 17.79 -25.29
N THR A 133 -4.07 17.66 -25.58
CA THR A 133 -4.69 18.18 -26.79
C THR A 133 -5.17 19.63 -26.60
N PRO A 134 -5.49 20.37 -27.69
CA PRO A 134 -6.16 21.67 -27.58
C PRO A 134 -7.52 21.63 -26.87
N SER A 135 -8.25 20.51 -26.95
CA SER A 135 -9.50 20.28 -26.19
C SER A 135 -9.27 20.04 -24.70
N GLY A 136 -8.01 19.81 -24.29
CA GLY A 136 -7.65 19.54 -22.91
C GLY A 136 -7.78 18.07 -22.50
N ASP A 137 -7.83 17.16 -23.47
CA ASP A 137 -7.75 15.72 -23.27
C ASP A 137 -6.30 15.31 -23.02
N HIS A 138 -6.11 14.22 -22.27
CA HIS A 138 -4.80 13.71 -21.87
C HIS A 138 -4.55 12.32 -22.43
N TYR A 139 -3.30 12.07 -22.82
CA TYR A 139 -2.84 10.77 -23.28
C TYR A 139 -1.51 10.42 -22.60
N ILE A 140 -1.31 9.14 -22.28
CA ILE A 140 -0.03 8.58 -21.85
C ILE A 140 0.55 7.79 -23.03
N LEU A 141 1.83 8.00 -23.34
CA LEU A 141 2.52 7.21 -24.37
C LEU A 141 2.68 5.76 -23.92
N GLY A 142 2.16 4.81 -24.72
CA GLY A 142 2.37 3.38 -24.54
C GLY A 142 3.70 2.91 -25.15
N GLY A 143 4.79 3.53 -24.70
CA GLY A 143 6.14 3.37 -25.27
C GLY A 143 6.99 2.25 -24.65
N ALA A 144 8.27 2.27 -25.01
CA ALA A 144 9.32 1.31 -24.62
C ALA A 144 10.35 1.90 -23.62
N ARG A 145 10.19 3.14 -23.15
CA ARG A 145 11.10 3.79 -22.17
C ARG A 145 11.43 2.93 -20.95
N GLY A 146 10.49 2.09 -20.51
CA GLY A 146 10.61 1.28 -19.30
C GLY A 146 10.63 2.13 -18.03
N ILE A 147 11.31 1.63 -16.99
CA ILE A 147 11.48 2.31 -15.70
C ILE A 147 12.97 2.66 -15.54
N PRO A 148 13.39 3.87 -15.96
CA PRO A 148 14.81 4.21 -16.03
C PRO A 148 15.42 4.30 -14.62
N ASP A 149 16.71 4.03 -14.47
CA ASP A 149 17.42 4.21 -13.20
C ASP A 149 17.71 5.70 -12.95
N THR A 150 16.68 6.41 -12.48
CA THR A 150 16.74 7.84 -12.18
C THR A 150 16.17 8.10 -10.79
N PRO A 151 16.52 9.24 -10.16
CA PRO A 151 15.85 9.68 -8.93
C PRO A 151 14.35 9.93 -9.09
N PHE A 152 13.83 9.87 -10.32
CA PHE A 152 12.42 10.05 -10.64
C PHE A 152 11.63 8.74 -10.81
N SER A 153 12.29 7.61 -10.58
CA SER A 153 11.65 6.30 -10.68
C SER A 153 11.32 5.75 -9.29
N PRO A 154 10.20 5.02 -9.14
CA PRO A 154 9.89 4.35 -7.88
C PRO A 154 11.04 3.39 -7.54
N PRO A 155 11.64 3.50 -6.34
CA PRO A 155 12.86 2.76 -6.00
C PRO A 155 12.66 1.24 -6.05
N GLU A 156 11.45 0.76 -5.77
CA GLU A 156 11.08 -0.66 -5.83
C GLU A 156 10.88 -1.20 -7.26
N ALA A 157 10.80 -0.33 -8.26
CA ALA A 157 10.46 -0.70 -9.63
C ALA A 157 11.60 -0.46 -10.65
N VAL A 158 12.70 0.17 -10.25
CA VAL A 158 13.85 0.45 -11.12
C VAL A 158 14.35 -0.83 -11.79
N GLY A 159 14.44 -0.81 -13.12
CA GLY A 159 14.94 -1.94 -13.91
C GLY A 159 14.05 -3.19 -13.90
N ALA A 160 12.82 -3.08 -13.41
CA ALA A 160 11.86 -4.18 -13.33
C ALA A 160 10.48 -3.77 -13.84
N ARG A 161 9.56 -4.72 -13.94
CA ARG A 161 8.14 -4.42 -14.15
C ARG A 161 7.52 -4.02 -12.83
N ALA A 162 6.79 -2.91 -12.80
CA ALA A 162 6.07 -2.49 -11.60
C ALA A 162 4.99 -3.52 -11.22
N GLN A 163 5.14 -4.13 -10.04
CA GLN A 163 4.17 -5.10 -9.50
C GLN A 163 3.24 -4.46 -8.46
N ASP A 164 3.69 -3.41 -7.79
CA ASP A 164 2.93 -2.71 -6.75
C ASP A 164 2.16 -1.52 -7.36
N PRO A 165 0.82 -1.41 -7.20
CA PRO A 165 0.06 -0.24 -7.66
C PRO A 165 0.53 1.09 -7.04
N ARG A 166 1.25 1.06 -5.91
CA ARG A 166 1.82 2.23 -5.24
C ARG A 166 3.05 2.78 -5.97
N SER A 167 3.62 2.04 -6.93
CA SER A 167 4.63 2.59 -7.85
C SER A 167 4.02 3.67 -8.75
N ASP A 168 2.77 3.51 -9.18
CA ASP A 168 2.07 4.54 -9.97
C ASP A 168 1.65 5.76 -9.13
N VAL A 169 1.42 5.58 -7.83
CA VAL A 169 1.22 6.69 -6.87
C VAL A 169 2.50 7.54 -6.75
N TYR A 170 3.67 6.90 -6.76
CA TYR A 170 4.95 7.59 -6.77
C TYR A 170 5.18 8.33 -8.09
N ALA A 171 4.97 7.64 -9.21
CA ALA A 171 5.17 8.19 -10.55
C ALA A 171 4.30 9.44 -10.81
N ILE A 172 3.02 9.40 -10.45
CA ILE A 172 2.14 10.58 -10.59
C ILE A 172 2.54 11.73 -9.64
N GLY A 173 3.04 11.42 -8.44
CA GLY A 173 3.55 12.44 -7.50
C GLY A 173 4.74 13.18 -8.08
N LEU A 174 5.67 12.45 -8.68
CA LEU A 174 6.81 13.05 -9.35
C LEU A 174 6.45 13.77 -10.64
N LEU A 175 5.52 13.24 -11.44
CA LEU A 175 5.00 13.98 -12.59
C LEU A 175 4.50 15.35 -12.12
N MET A 176 3.62 15.39 -11.13
CA MET A 176 3.08 16.65 -10.59
C MET A 176 4.18 17.59 -10.11
N PHE A 177 5.16 17.07 -9.37
CA PHE A 177 6.27 17.88 -8.90
C PHE A 177 7.15 18.41 -10.05
N ARG A 178 7.48 17.59 -11.05
CA ARG A 178 8.25 18.00 -12.23
C ARG A 178 7.50 19.06 -13.05
N LEU A 179 6.17 18.96 -13.15
CA LEU A 179 5.33 20.02 -13.75
C LEU A 179 5.42 21.34 -12.98
N ILE A 180 5.45 21.30 -11.64
CA ILE A 180 5.54 22.51 -10.79
C ILE A 180 6.95 23.10 -10.79
N ALA A 181 7.99 22.25 -10.77
CA ALA A 181 9.38 22.70 -10.79
C ALA A 181 9.77 23.25 -12.18
N GLY A 182 9.20 22.66 -13.24
CA GLY A 182 9.50 23.00 -14.63
C GLY A 182 10.93 22.68 -15.05
N SER A 183 11.67 21.91 -14.26
CA SER A 183 13.06 21.54 -14.53
C SER A 183 13.47 20.32 -13.71
N ASP A 184 14.35 19.51 -14.29
CA ASP A 184 15.03 18.41 -13.60
C ASP A 184 16.34 18.85 -12.91
N ASN A 185 16.67 20.14 -12.97
CA ASN A 185 17.81 20.69 -12.25
C ASN A 185 17.56 20.66 -10.74
N ARG A 186 18.47 20.01 -9.99
CA ARG A 186 18.36 19.83 -8.54
C ARG A 186 18.16 21.13 -7.76
N ASP A 187 18.86 22.19 -8.09
CA ASP A 187 18.76 23.47 -7.36
C ASP A 187 17.38 24.11 -7.59
N VAL A 188 16.87 24.04 -8.82
CA VAL A 188 15.52 24.52 -9.18
C VAL A 188 14.44 23.69 -8.48
N GLN A 189 14.64 22.37 -8.37
CA GLN A 189 13.72 21.49 -7.65
C GLN A 189 13.69 21.81 -6.16
N VAL A 190 14.84 21.97 -5.51
CA VAL A 190 14.92 22.35 -4.09
C VAL A 190 14.23 23.71 -3.85
N ASP A 191 14.50 24.70 -4.70
CA ASP A 191 13.87 26.02 -4.61
C ASP A 191 12.35 25.96 -4.86
N SER A 192 11.89 25.04 -5.72
CA SER A 192 10.45 24.86 -6.00
C SER A 192 9.74 24.12 -4.87
N TRP A 193 10.36 23.08 -4.30
CA TRP A 193 9.86 22.36 -3.14
C TRP A 193 9.63 23.29 -1.94
N ASN A 194 10.60 24.17 -1.67
CA ASN A 194 10.50 25.15 -0.57
C ASN A 194 9.41 26.23 -0.77
N ARG A 195 8.84 26.33 -1.98
CA ARG A 195 7.77 27.29 -2.32
C ARG A 195 6.39 26.66 -2.36
N LEU A 196 6.29 25.33 -2.24
CA LEU A 196 5.02 24.63 -2.23
C LEU A 196 4.15 25.05 -1.04
N SER A 197 2.83 25.06 -1.25
CA SER A 197 1.88 25.17 -0.15
C SER A 197 1.99 23.95 0.78
N ASP A 198 1.74 24.13 2.08
CA ASP A 198 1.81 23.02 3.05
C ASP A 198 0.92 21.82 2.67
N GLY A 199 -0.22 22.10 2.02
CA GLY A 199 -1.12 21.08 1.51
C GLY A 199 -0.49 20.27 0.38
N MET A 200 0.15 20.94 -0.57
CA MET A 200 0.86 20.29 -1.69
C MET A 200 2.10 19.55 -1.21
N THR A 201 2.88 20.13 -0.30
CA THR A 201 4.07 19.48 0.31
C THR A 201 3.66 18.17 0.97
N ARG A 202 2.67 18.16 1.86
CA ARG A 202 2.19 16.93 2.52
C ARG A 202 1.64 15.90 1.54
N LEU A 203 0.97 16.35 0.48
CA LEU A 203 0.47 15.45 -0.56
C LEU A 203 1.65 14.77 -1.27
N LEU A 204 2.59 15.55 -1.80
CA LEU A 204 3.72 15.04 -2.58
C LEU A 204 4.65 14.20 -1.71
N GLU A 205 4.99 14.62 -0.49
CA GLU A 205 5.79 13.84 0.47
C GLU A 205 5.25 12.43 0.65
N ARG A 206 3.93 12.31 0.83
CA ARG A 206 3.28 11.01 0.98
C ARG A 206 3.28 10.21 -0.32
N MET A 207 3.17 10.84 -1.48
CA MET A 207 3.20 10.13 -2.77
C MET A 207 4.61 9.60 -3.08
N VAL A 208 5.65 10.38 -2.79
CA VAL A 208 7.03 10.10 -3.21
C VAL A 208 7.94 9.57 -2.09
N THR A 209 7.37 9.11 -0.98
CA THR A 209 8.16 8.47 0.08
C THR A 209 8.77 7.14 -0.40
N PRO A 210 10.03 6.82 -0.05
CA PRO A 210 10.69 5.60 -0.51
C PRO A 210 9.99 4.31 -0.11
N ARG A 211 9.42 4.24 1.10
CA ARG A 211 8.70 3.05 1.59
C ARG A 211 7.31 3.00 0.98
N THR A 212 6.95 1.91 0.32
CA THR A 212 5.65 1.80 -0.37
C THR A 212 4.47 1.88 0.60
N ASP A 213 4.58 1.28 1.79
CA ASP A 213 3.51 1.28 2.82
C ASP A 213 3.12 2.67 3.34
N ASP A 214 4.05 3.62 3.33
CA ASP A 214 3.80 4.98 3.77
C ASP A 214 3.02 5.80 2.71
N ARG A 215 2.93 5.29 1.46
CA ARG A 215 2.23 5.96 0.36
C ARG A 215 0.71 5.84 0.50
N PHE A 216 -0.02 6.44 -0.44
CA PHE A 216 -1.44 6.11 -0.59
C PHE A 216 -1.57 4.67 -1.05
N ALA A 217 -2.47 3.91 -0.40
CA ALA A 217 -2.61 2.48 -0.65
C ALA A 217 -2.89 2.13 -2.13
N ASN A 218 -3.60 3.01 -2.85
CA ASN A 218 -3.90 2.89 -4.27
C ASN A 218 -4.31 4.25 -4.89
N LEU A 219 -4.52 4.26 -6.22
CA LEU A 219 -4.93 5.46 -6.97
C LEU A 219 -6.30 6.01 -6.54
N MET A 220 -7.19 5.19 -5.99
CA MET A 220 -8.52 5.61 -5.56
C MET A 220 -8.46 6.44 -4.27
N VAL A 221 -7.68 5.99 -3.27
CA VAL A 221 -7.41 6.77 -2.05
C VAL A 221 -6.75 8.10 -2.42
N LEU A 222 -5.77 8.07 -3.34
CA LEU A 222 -5.14 9.28 -3.86
C LEU A 222 -6.16 10.23 -4.53
N SER A 223 -7.05 9.71 -5.38
CA SER A 223 -8.06 10.50 -6.08
C SER A 223 -8.99 11.25 -5.11
N ARG A 224 -9.48 10.56 -4.06
CA ARG A 224 -10.29 11.18 -3.00
C ARG A 224 -9.50 12.26 -2.27
N LYS A 225 -8.23 12.01 -1.96
CA LYS A 225 -7.37 13.01 -1.31
C LYS A 225 -7.17 14.24 -2.19
N MET A 226 -6.86 14.07 -3.47
CA MET A 226 -6.74 15.18 -4.43
C MET A 226 -8.05 15.94 -4.61
N ALA A 227 -9.20 15.25 -4.53
CA ALA A 227 -10.51 15.90 -4.60
C ALA A 227 -10.84 16.75 -3.37
N SER A 228 -10.37 16.34 -2.19
CA SER A 228 -10.52 17.10 -0.94
C SER A 228 -9.63 18.34 -0.86
N MET A 229 -8.63 18.46 -1.74
CA MET A 229 -7.83 19.67 -1.84
C MET A 229 -8.68 20.75 -2.50
N VAL A 230 -9.44 21.47 -1.67
CA VAL A 230 -10.07 22.73 -2.07
C VAL A 230 -8.96 23.59 -2.66
N PRO A 231 -9.12 24.17 -3.87
CA PRO A 231 -8.21 25.17 -4.38
C PRO A 231 -8.18 26.32 -3.38
N GLY A 232 -7.22 26.25 -2.45
CA GLY A 232 -7.13 27.14 -1.33
C GLY A 232 -6.97 28.54 -1.90
N ARG A 233 -7.94 29.41 -1.60
CA ARG A 233 -7.84 30.87 -1.68
C ARG A 233 -6.40 31.23 -1.36
N THR A 234 -5.70 31.72 -2.38
CA THR A 234 -4.30 32.14 -2.35
C THR A 234 -4.03 32.71 -0.97
N ALA A 235 -3.15 32.07 -0.19
CA ALA A 235 -2.77 32.55 1.13
C ALA A 235 -2.51 34.05 1.00
N SER A 236 -3.39 34.83 1.62
CA SER A 236 -3.43 36.28 1.51
C SER A 236 -2.05 36.81 1.81
N ASN A 237 -1.32 37.18 0.76
CA ASN A 237 -0.15 38.05 0.71
C ASN A 237 0.40 38.40 2.10
N VAL A 238 0.95 37.41 2.81
CA VAL A 238 1.80 37.70 3.95
C VAL A 238 3.05 38.22 3.28
N ASN A 239 3.18 39.55 3.28
CA ASN A 239 4.37 40.30 2.90
C ASN A 239 5.60 39.66 3.58
N ARG A 240 6.15 38.60 2.97
CA ARG A 240 7.52 38.19 3.22
C ARG A 240 8.35 39.28 2.57
N PRO A 241 9.07 40.10 3.37
CA PRO A 241 9.86 41.19 2.81
C PRO A 241 10.78 40.61 1.74
N SER A 242 10.74 41.19 0.55
CA SER A 242 11.66 40.84 -0.54
C SER A 242 13.08 41.10 -0.03
N VAL A 243 13.76 40.04 0.42
CA VAL A 243 15.17 40.14 0.77
C VAL A 243 15.92 40.41 -0.52
N LYS A 244 16.31 41.67 -0.72
CA LYS A 244 17.25 42.05 -1.78
C LYS A 244 18.53 41.22 -1.56
N ARG A 245 18.78 40.27 -2.46
CA ARG A 245 20.01 39.46 -2.47
C ARG A 245 21.22 40.41 -2.60
N PRO A 246 22.19 40.39 -1.66
CA PRO A 246 23.49 41.00 -1.91
C PRO A 246 24.29 40.09 -2.86
N GLY A 247 25.08 40.71 -3.73
CA GLY A 247 25.87 40.03 -4.77
C GLY A 247 26.73 38.88 -4.24
N SER A 248 26.82 37.82 -5.04
CA SER A 248 27.59 36.61 -4.78
C SER A 248 29.08 36.90 -4.69
N ALA A 249 29.63 36.88 -3.49
CA ALA A 249 31.05 36.63 -3.25
C ALA A 249 31.20 35.19 -2.73
N GLY A 250 31.92 34.35 -3.49
CA GLY A 250 32.05 32.91 -3.26
C GLY A 250 32.59 32.58 -1.86
N ARG A 251 31.80 31.82 -1.09
CA ARG A 251 32.19 31.29 0.21
C ARG A 251 32.73 29.87 0.01
N ARG A 252 34.07 29.72 0.03
CA ARG A 252 34.74 28.42 0.05
C ARG A 252 34.41 27.70 1.36
N VAL A 253 33.86 26.49 1.27
CA VAL A 253 33.65 25.60 2.41
C VAL A 253 35.03 25.08 2.88
N PRO A 254 35.35 25.10 4.18
CA PRO A 254 36.66 24.70 4.68
C PRO A 254 36.89 23.18 4.52
N GLY A 255 38.02 22.80 3.92
CA GLY A 255 38.38 21.42 3.54
C GLY A 255 38.45 20.38 4.67
N ARG A 256 38.18 20.76 5.92
CA ARG A 256 38.09 19.82 7.06
C ARG A 256 36.80 19.00 7.06
N VAL A 257 35.72 19.50 6.45
CA VAL A 257 34.45 18.76 6.35
C VAL A 257 34.59 17.55 5.42
N TRP A 258 35.34 17.68 4.32
CA TRP A 258 35.60 16.59 3.38
C TRP A 258 36.46 15.46 3.95
N ALA A 259 37.39 15.79 4.86
CA ALA A 259 38.23 14.78 5.52
C ALA A 259 37.40 13.85 6.44
N VAL A 260 36.36 14.37 7.10
CA VAL A 260 35.50 13.56 7.98
C VAL A 260 34.57 12.64 7.18
N VAL A 261 34.03 13.13 6.06
CA VAL A 261 33.16 12.33 5.18
C VAL A 261 33.94 11.19 4.51
N LEU A 262 35.17 11.45 4.04
CA LEU A 262 36.02 10.41 3.44
C LEU A 262 36.50 9.37 4.47
N ALA A 263 36.78 9.78 5.70
CA ALA A 263 37.15 8.85 6.77
C ALA A 263 35.98 7.94 7.18
N ALA A 264 34.76 8.47 7.22
CA ALA A 264 33.56 7.69 7.52
C ALA A 264 33.26 6.65 6.43
N ALA A 265 33.40 7.02 5.15
CA ALA A 265 33.20 6.11 4.02
C ALA A 265 34.24 4.96 4.01
N ALA A 266 35.50 5.25 4.32
CA ALA A 266 36.55 4.23 4.41
C ALA A 266 36.33 3.24 5.56
N ALA A 267 35.81 3.71 6.71
CA ALA A 267 35.52 2.86 7.86
C ALA A 267 34.36 1.88 7.58
N VAL A 268 33.33 2.32 6.85
CA VAL A 268 32.21 1.46 6.43
C VAL A 268 32.69 0.39 5.43
N ALA A 269 33.52 0.76 4.46
CA ALA A 269 34.08 -0.20 3.51
C ALA A 269 34.96 -1.27 4.19
N LEU A 270 35.71 -0.91 5.24
CA LEU A 270 36.53 -1.85 5.99
C LEU A 270 35.70 -2.82 6.84
N LEU A 271 34.56 -2.38 7.38
CA LEU A 271 33.64 -3.23 8.16
C LEU A 271 32.93 -4.27 7.29
N VAL A 272 32.63 -3.93 6.03
CA VAL A 272 32.01 -4.86 5.07
C VAL A 272 33.01 -5.90 4.57
N ALA A 273 34.29 -5.56 4.44
CA ALA A 273 35.31 -6.46 3.92
C ALA A 273 35.82 -7.52 4.91
N VAL A 274 35.57 -7.37 6.21
CA VAL A 274 36.13 -8.25 7.26
C VAL A 274 35.09 -9.18 7.90
N ALA A 275 33.81 -9.06 7.55
CA ALA A 275 32.77 -9.94 8.09
C ALA A 275 32.87 -11.35 7.48
N PRO A 276 33.19 -12.40 8.26
CA PRO A 276 33.23 -13.77 7.74
C PRO A 276 31.81 -14.30 7.58
N TRP A 277 31.44 -14.72 6.37
CA TRP A 277 30.23 -15.48 6.13
C TRP A 277 30.32 -16.83 6.83
N LYS A 278 29.50 -17.00 7.88
CA LYS A 278 29.33 -18.26 8.61
C LYS A 278 28.21 -19.05 7.95
N THR A 279 28.57 -20.13 7.28
CA THR A 279 27.68 -21.21 6.87
C THR A 279 27.40 -22.09 8.09
N ASP A 280 26.18 -22.05 8.63
CA ASP A 280 25.75 -23.01 9.65
C ASP A 280 25.11 -24.22 8.97
N GLY A 281 25.79 -25.35 9.13
CA GLY A 281 25.30 -26.69 8.85
C GLY A 281 24.89 -27.42 10.13
N ASP A 282 23.95 -28.33 9.95
CA ASP A 282 23.57 -29.48 10.78
C ASP A 282 23.16 -29.30 12.24
N ARG A 283 21.86 -29.54 12.43
CA ARG A 283 21.22 -29.97 13.67
C ARG A 283 21.46 -31.47 13.88
N ASN A 284 21.97 -31.85 15.04
CA ASN A 284 21.46 -32.98 15.82
C ASN A 284 22.14 -32.98 17.19
N GLU A 285 21.36 -32.81 18.26
CA GLU A 285 21.59 -33.55 19.50
C GLU A 285 20.32 -33.55 20.35
N ALA A 286 19.91 -34.77 20.71
CA ALA A 286 18.79 -35.06 21.58
C ALA A 286 19.21 -34.85 23.04
N VAL A 287 18.40 -34.14 23.83
CA VAL A 287 18.57 -34.04 25.27
C VAL A 287 17.28 -34.50 25.96
N GLY A 288 17.45 -35.43 26.89
CA GLY A 288 16.40 -36.13 27.61
C GLY A 288 15.66 -35.27 28.62
N VAL A 289 14.38 -35.61 28.78
CA VAL A 289 13.44 -35.08 29.76
C VAL A 289 13.62 -35.80 31.10
N PRO A 290 13.68 -35.10 32.24
CA PRO A 290 13.29 -35.67 33.53
C PRO A 290 11.84 -35.32 33.84
N ASP A 291 11.06 -36.37 34.13
CA ASP A 291 9.76 -36.32 34.78
C ASP A 291 9.83 -35.53 36.09
N THR A 292 8.95 -34.55 36.29
CA THR A 292 8.60 -34.08 37.63
C THR A 292 7.15 -33.62 37.64
N ALA A 293 6.26 -34.54 38.02
CA ALA A 293 4.87 -34.24 38.31
C ALA A 293 4.77 -33.52 39.66
N ALA A 294 4.42 -32.24 39.64
CA ALA A 294 3.95 -31.51 40.81
C ALA A 294 2.46 -31.16 40.63
N ARG A 295 1.63 -31.80 41.46
CA ARG A 295 0.22 -31.45 41.71
C ARG A 295 0.14 -30.01 42.20
N ILE A 296 -0.68 -29.20 41.55
CA ILE A 296 -1.12 -27.89 42.07
C ILE A 296 -2.63 -28.00 42.30
N ASP A 297 -3.03 -27.90 43.57
CA ASP A 297 -4.42 -27.77 43.98
C ASP A 297 -4.95 -26.40 43.54
N THR A 298 -6.01 -26.40 42.74
CA THR A 298 -6.69 -25.19 42.28
C THR A 298 -7.74 -24.79 43.32
N ALA A 299 -7.49 -23.71 44.06
CA ALA A 299 -8.51 -23.06 44.89
C ALA A 299 -9.41 -22.20 43.99
N VAL A 300 -10.69 -22.55 43.96
CA VAL A 300 -11.76 -21.78 43.31
C VAL A 300 -12.10 -20.59 44.21
N ASN A 301 -11.83 -19.37 43.74
CA ASN A 301 -12.37 -18.15 44.36
C ASN A 301 -13.65 -17.77 43.61
N GLU A 302 -14.78 -17.84 44.31
CA GLU A 302 -16.06 -17.25 43.88
C GLU A 302 -15.93 -15.73 43.78
N VAL A 303 -16.14 -15.17 42.58
CA VAL A 303 -16.29 -13.73 42.36
C VAL A 303 -17.76 -13.36 42.56
N THR A 304 -18.03 -12.47 43.51
CA THR A 304 -19.37 -11.90 43.76
C THR A 304 -19.64 -10.75 42.78
N PRO A 305 -20.85 -10.59 42.21
CA PRO A 305 -21.15 -9.48 41.31
C PRO A 305 -21.30 -8.18 42.10
N LEU A 306 -20.58 -7.14 41.68
CA LEU A 306 -20.70 -5.80 42.22
C LEU A 306 -21.78 -5.03 41.45
N ASP A 307 -22.80 -4.55 42.14
CA ASP A 307 -23.83 -3.66 41.60
C ASP A 307 -23.22 -2.33 41.14
N THR A 308 -23.19 -2.11 39.82
CA THR A 308 -22.69 -0.87 39.23
C THR A 308 -23.77 0.21 39.24
N VAL A 309 -23.65 1.16 40.16
CA VAL A 309 -24.38 2.44 40.10
C VAL A 309 -23.68 3.33 39.06
N LEU A 310 -24.37 3.63 37.95
CA LEU A 310 -23.86 4.53 36.90
C LEU A 310 -23.85 6.00 37.41
N PRO A 311 -22.69 6.69 37.40
CA PRO A 311 -22.64 8.12 37.65
C PRO A 311 -23.09 8.90 36.41
N VAL A 312 -23.79 10.00 36.64
CA VAL A 312 -24.14 10.99 35.61
C VAL A 312 -22.86 11.74 35.20
N VAL A 313 -22.34 11.45 34.01
CA VAL A 313 -21.10 12.05 33.48
C VAL A 313 -21.41 13.38 32.79
N THR A 314 -20.78 14.45 33.29
CA THR A 314 -20.70 15.76 32.63
C THR A 314 -19.45 15.82 31.74
N GLY A 315 -19.63 15.76 30.42
CA GLY A 315 -18.92 16.57 29.41
C GLY A 315 -17.39 16.60 29.30
N ASP A 316 -16.63 15.73 29.94
CA ASP A 316 -15.20 15.55 29.64
C ASP A 316 -15.03 14.69 28.38
N LEU A 317 -14.03 15.00 27.55
CA LEU A 317 -13.64 14.19 26.40
C LEU A 317 -13.46 12.75 26.88
N VAL A 318 -14.41 11.88 26.53
CA VAL A 318 -14.34 10.45 26.84
C VAL A 318 -13.04 9.95 26.22
N GLN A 319 -12.05 9.68 27.07
CA GLN A 319 -10.80 9.07 26.63
C GLN A 319 -11.18 7.75 25.99
N TRP A 320 -10.86 7.60 24.71
CA TRP A 320 -11.02 6.33 24.02
C TRP A 320 -10.05 5.34 24.68
N GLU A 321 -10.60 4.26 25.23
CA GLU A 321 -9.83 3.18 25.80
C GLU A 321 -10.04 1.93 24.94
N PRO A 322 -8.97 1.35 24.36
CA PRO A 322 -9.11 0.25 23.43
C PRO A 322 -9.50 -1.04 24.15
N VAL A 323 -10.37 -1.81 23.51
CA VAL A 323 -10.67 -3.20 23.89
C VAL A 323 -9.56 -4.11 23.38
N ILE A 324 -8.86 -4.77 24.29
CA ILE A 324 -7.70 -5.63 23.99
C ILE A 324 -8.02 -7.08 24.33
N TRP A 325 -7.88 -7.97 23.35
CA TRP A 325 -7.92 -9.43 23.56
C TRP A 325 -6.52 -10.01 23.43
N ILE A 326 -6.16 -10.98 24.29
CA ILE A 326 -4.81 -11.59 24.31
C ILE A 326 -4.93 -13.11 24.23
N SER A 327 -4.79 -13.70 23.05
CA SER A 327 -4.73 -15.14 22.86
C SER A 327 -3.35 -15.71 23.13
N ASN A 328 -3.29 -16.69 24.03
CA ASN A 328 -2.09 -17.45 24.33
C ASN A 328 -1.87 -18.59 23.32
N GLY A 329 -1.24 -18.28 22.20
CA GLY A 329 -0.82 -19.27 21.18
C GLY A 329 0.56 -19.88 21.45
N THR A 330 1.16 -19.70 22.62
CA THR A 330 2.51 -20.25 22.87
C THR A 330 2.46 -21.74 23.27
N GLY A 331 1.31 -22.20 23.76
CA GLY A 331 1.17 -23.50 24.44
C GLY A 331 1.78 -23.55 25.85
N GLN A 332 2.32 -22.44 26.36
CA GLN A 332 2.78 -22.32 27.75
C GLN A 332 1.66 -21.66 28.58
N PRO A 333 1.17 -22.28 29.67
CA PRO A 333 0.15 -21.68 30.51
C PRO A 333 0.65 -20.39 31.17
N GLY A 334 -0.24 -19.41 31.37
CA GLY A 334 0.07 -18.18 32.10
C GLY A 334 0.54 -17.00 31.26
N LEU A 335 1.11 -17.20 30.06
CA LEU A 335 1.70 -16.08 29.29
C LEU A 335 0.71 -14.97 28.92
N ALA A 336 -0.54 -15.28 28.59
CA ALA A 336 -1.55 -14.21 28.38
C ALA A 336 -1.86 -13.44 29.68
N SER A 337 -1.88 -14.12 30.83
CA SER A 337 -2.05 -13.48 32.13
C SER A 337 -0.85 -12.60 32.47
N ASP A 338 0.37 -13.06 32.20
CA ASP A 338 1.60 -12.29 32.42
C ASP A 338 1.64 -11.06 31.51
N PHE A 339 1.25 -11.22 30.24
CA PHE A 339 1.17 -10.09 29.31
C PHE A 339 0.13 -9.06 29.76
N ARG A 340 -1.02 -9.54 30.25
CA ARG A 340 -2.06 -8.69 30.85
C ARG A 340 -1.58 -7.95 32.10
N GLN A 341 -0.83 -8.62 32.97
CA GLN A 341 -0.30 -8.02 34.21
C GLN A 341 0.95 -7.17 33.98
N GLY A 342 1.58 -7.27 32.81
CA GLY A 342 2.75 -6.49 32.41
C GLY A 342 2.40 -5.47 31.32
N PRO A 343 2.76 -5.71 30.05
CA PRO A 343 2.58 -4.75 28.95
C PRO A 343 1.18 -4.14 28.82
N ALA A 344 0.13 -4.90 29.12
CA ALA A 344 -1.25 -4.44 29.01
C ALA A 344 -1.89 -4.02 30.36
N ALA A 345 -1.11 -3.91 31.45
CA ALA A 345 -1.65 -3.63 32.79
C ALA A 345 -2.29 -2.23 32.94
N GLY A 346 -1.93 -1.30 32.05
CA GLY A 346 -2.48 0.06 32.03
C GLY A 346 -3.87 0.18 31.40
N TYR A 347 -4.39 -0.90 30.81
CA TYR A 347 -5.66 -0.92 30.10
C TYR A 347 -6.72 -1.67 30.92
N THR A 348 -7.90 -1.08 31.06
CA THR A 348 -9.00 -1.64 31.86
C THR A 348 -9.78 -2.70 31.07
N ASP A 349 -9.90 -2.54 29.76
CA ASP A 349 -10.58 -3.46 28.83
C ASP A 349 -9.64 -4.52 28.24
N VAL A 350 -8.95 -5.28 29.10
CA VAL A 350 -8.06 -6.36 28.68
C VAL A 350 -8.61 -7.72 29.05
N TYR A 351 -8.72 -8.56 28.03
CA TYR A 351 -9.30 -9.87 28.15
C TYR A 351 -8.31 -10.96 27.72
N ALA A 352 -8.18 -11.99 28.56
CA ALA A 352 -7.34 -13.13 28.24
C ALA A 352 -8.12 -14.09 27.33
N CYS A 353 -7.40 -14.62 26.36
CA CYS A 353 -7.83 -15.67 25.48
C CYS A 353 -6.81 -16.83 25.48
N THR A 354 -7.24 -18.07 25.31
CA THR A 354 -6.45 -19.20 24.85
C THR A 354 -6.50 -19.19 23.32
N GLY A 355 -5.64 -19.98 22.69
CA GLY A 355 -5.69 -20.09 21.26
C GLY A 355 -4.82 -21.22 20.75
N SER A 356 -4.96 -21.51 19.46
CA SER A 356 -4.10 -22.48 18.78
C SER A 356 -2.61 -22.13 18.91
N THR A 357 -1.75 -23.15 19.03
CA THR A 357 -0.30 -22.94 19.11
C THR A 357 0.25 -22.31 17.83
N ARG A 358 1.05 -21.24 17.95
CA ARG A 358 1.68 -20.52 16.82
C ARG A 358 3.16 -20.24 17.10
N GLY A 359 3.92 -20.08 16.01
CA GLY A 359 5.37 -19.87 16.06
C GLY A 359 5.83 -18.41 16.10
N ASN A 360 4.93 -17.44 15.88
CA ASN A 360 5.25 -16.01 15.90
C ASN A 360 4.11 -15.24 16.56
N SER A 361 4.46 -14.21 17.33
CA SER A 361 3.51 -13.26 17.90
C SER A 361 2.95 -12.31 16.84
N MET A 362 1.69 -11.94 16.99
CA MET A 362 1.02 -10.98 16.11
C MET A 362 0.06 -10.09 16.88
N LEU A 363 -0.10 -8.86 16.44
CA LEU A 363 -1.05 -7.89 16.96
C LEU A 363 -1.96 -7.46 15.81
N LEU A 364 -3.21 -7.89 15.87
CA LEU A 364 -4.25 -7.50 14.92
C LEU A 364 -4.90 -6.19 15.39
N ALA A 365 -4.69 -5.10 14.67
CA ALA A 365 -5.23 -3.79 15.03
C ALA A 365 -6.43 -3.42 14.14
N ARG A 366 -7.60 -3.25 14.75
CA ARG A 366 -8.88 -3.07 14.07
C ARG A 366 -9.08 -1.63 13.60
N ARG A 367 -9.11 -1.42 12.29
CA ARG A 367 -9.27 -0.07 11.74
C ARG A 367 -10.70 0.43 11.94
N SER A 368 -10.83 1.70 12.34
CA SER A 368 -12.11 2.39 12.43
C SER A 368 -12.67 2.83 11.06
N ASP A 369 -11.83 2.83 10.02
CA ASP A 369 -12.17 3.09 8.62
C ASP A 369 -11.22 2.27 7.72
N PRO A 370 -11.74 1.24 7.01
CA PRO A 370 -10.94 0.40 6.11
C PRO A 370 -10.30 1.17 4.94
N SER A 371 -10.77 2.38 4.67
CA SER A 371 -10.28 3.24 3.61
C SER A 371 -9.07 4.09 4.03
N VAL A 372 -8.75 4.08 5.33
CA VAL A 372 -7.59 4.73 5.95
C VAL A 372 -6.58 3.65 6.39
N PRO A 373 -5.29 3.76 6.08
CA PRO A 373 -4.30 2.78 6.54
C PRO A 373 -4.10 2.89 8.06
N LEU A 374 -3.54 1.84 8.69
CA LEU A 374 -3.46 1.72 10.15
C LEU A 374 -2.77 2.92 10.80
N GLU A 375 -1.70 3.43 10.20
CA GLU A 375 -0.91 4.57 10.66
C GLU A 375 -1.72 5.87 10.70
N GLY A 376 -2.83 5.93 9.95
CA GLY A 376 -3.78 7.03 9.98
C GLY A 376 -4.69 7.04 11.22
N HIS A 377 -4.72 5.94 11.98
CA HIS A 377 -5.47 5.81 13.24
C HIS A 377 -4.54 6.08 14.42
N ALA A 378 -4.25 7.36 14.68
CA ALA A 378 -3.14 7.78 15.55
C ALA A 378 -3.11 7.11 16.93
N GLU A 379 -4.25 7.05 17.63
CA GLU A 379 -4.34 6.44 18.97
C GLU A 379 -4.14 4.93 18.90
N LEU A 380 -4.89 4.24 18.05
CA LEU A 380 -4.78 2.79 17.84
C LEU A 380 -3.37 2.36 17.42
N HIS A 381 -2.75 3.08 16.49
CA HIS A 381 -1.41 2.80 15.99
C HIS A 381 -0.35 3.03 17.07
N ALA A 382 -0.46 4.11 17.85
CA ALA A 382 0.43 4.37 18.96
C ALA A 382 0.35 3.26 20.03
N THR A 383 -0.88 2.87 20.42
CA THR A 383 -1.10 1.76 21.35
C THR A 383 -0.56 0.43 20.79
N SER A 384 -0.75 0.17 19.49
CA SER A 384 -0.22 -1.04 18.85
C SER A 384 1.31 -1.10 18.92
N ILE A 385 1.99 0.03 18.67
CA ILE A 385 3.46 0.11 18.79
C ILE A 385 3.91 -0.09 20.23
N GLU A 386 3.22 0.52 21.20
CA GLU A 386 3.54 0.36 22.61
C GLU A 386 3.43 -1.10 23.05
N LEU A 387 2.30 -1.76 22.75
CA LEU A 387 2.09 -3.16 23.10
C LEU A 387 3.07 -4.10 22.38
N ALA A 388 3.33 -3.86 21.09
CA ALA A 388 4.30 -4.64 20.32
C ALA A 388 5.75 -4.46 20.81
N SER A 389 6.08 -3.35 21.47
CA SER A 389 7.43 -3.13 22.00
C SER A 389 7.82 -4.11 23.11
N ALA A 390 6.84 -4.77 23.73
CA ALA A 390 7.06 -5.79 24.74
C ALA A 390 7.61 -7.12 24.16
N ASP A 391 7.41 -7.36 22.87
CA ASP A 391 7.88 -8.55 22.17
C ASP A 391 8.34 -8.18 20.77
N SER A 392 9.65 -8.13 20.56
CA SER A 392 10.25 -7.76 19.27
C SER A 392 9.90 -8.71 18.11
N SER A 393 9.35 -9.90 18.40
CA SER A 393 8.85 -10.82 17.37
C SER A 393 7.43 -10.47 16.90
N MET A 394 6.73 -9.61 17.63
CA MET A 394 5.34 -9.26 17.37
C MET A 394 5.20 -8.41 16.11
N THR A 395 4.40 -8.91 15.18
CA THR A 395 4.07 -8.18 13.94
C THR A 395 2.74 -7.47 14.10
N ILE A 396 2.68 -6.18 13.77
CA ILE A 396 1.44 -5.41 13.76
C ILE A 396 0.79 -5.56 12.39
N VAL A 397 -0.47 -5.98 12.36
CA VAL A 397 -1.21 -6.23 11.12
C VAL A 397 -2.58 -5.57 11.22
N PRO A 398 -3.00 -4.77 10.20
CA PRO A 398 -4.35 -4.24 10.18
C PRO A 398 -5.37 -5.38 10.05
N VAL A 399 -6.50 -5.25 10.73
CA VAL A 399 -7.69 -6.07 10.53
C VAL A 399 -8.90 -5.15 10.40
N ASP A 400 -9.87 -5.50 9.59
CA ASP A 400 -11.15 -4.79 9.53
C ASP A 400 -12.26 -5.66 10.11
N MET A 401 -12.17 -6.96 9.86
CA MET A 401 -13.19 -7.94 10.17
C MET A 401 -12.54 -9.25 10.65
N THR A 402 -13.08 -9.81 11.71
CA THR A 402 -12.75 -11.17 12.15
C THR A 402 -13.95 -12.07 11.88
N LEU A 403 -13.74 -13.18 11.20
CA LEU A 403 -14.74 -14.21 10.95
C LEU A 403 -14.50 -15.40 11.90
N LEU A 404 -15.44 -15.61 12.82
CA LEU A 404 -15.50 -16.80 13.68
C LEU A 404 -16.42 -17.83 13.02
N LEU A 405 -15.87 -18.97 12.61
CA LEU A 405 -16.63 -20.00 11.90
C LEU A 405 -17.45 -20.83 12.88
N GLY A 406 -18.73 -20.99 12.58
CA GLY A 406 -19.68 -21.81 13.32
C GLY A 406 -20.21 -23.00 12.51
N SER A 407 -21.06 -23.82 13.13
CA SER A 407 -21.60 -25.05 12.53
C SER A 407 -22.54 -24.84 11.35
N ASP A 408 -22.89 -23.60 11.04
CA ASP A 408 -23.67 -23.24 9.85
C ASP A 408 -22.86 -23.24 8.56
N LEU A 409 -21.53 -23.32 8.65
CA LEU A 409 -20.65 -23.58 7.51
C LEU A 409 -20.90 -25.00 7.00
N ASN A 410 -21.87 -25.14 6.10
CA ASN A 410 -22.29 -26.40 5.52
C ASN A 410 -22.06 -26.34 4.01
N ASP A 411 -21.27 -27.29 3.51
CA ASP A 411 -20.89 -27.49 2.10
C ASP A 411 -19.60 -26.77 1.64
N ASP A 412 -18.91 -27.38 0.68
CA ASP A 412 -17.70 -26.89 0.00
C ASP A 412 -18.03 -25.97 -1.17
N THR A 413 -19.28 -25.55 -1.28
CA THR A 413 -19.78 -24.72 -2.36
C THR A 413 -19.66 -23.25 -2.01
N VAL A 414 -19.19 -22.47 -2.97
CA VAL A 414 -19.15 -21.02 -2.91
C VAL A 414 -20.12 -20.50 -3.96
N ALA A 415 -20.92 -19.48 -3.65
CA ALA A 415 -21.69 -18.78 -4.68
C ALA A 415 -20.71 -18.00 -5.60
N PRO A 416 -20.43 -18.49 -6.83
CA PRO A 416 -19.31 -17.98 -7.62
C PRO A 416 -19.53 -16.56 -8.14
N ASP A 417 -20.79 -16.11 -8.21
CA ASP A 417 -21.16 -14.79 -8.74
C ASP A 417 -20.98 -13.65 -7.72
N ILE A 418 -20.77 -13.97 -6.44
CA ILE A 418 -20.58 -12.96 -5.38
C ILE A 418 -19.10 -12.62 -5.21
N LEU A 419 -18.24 -13.63 -5.17
CA LEU A 419 -16.79 -13.48 -5.01
C LEU A 419 -16.12 -13.52 -6.38
N THR A 420 -15.77 -12.37 -6.92
CA THR A 420 -15.15 -12.28 -8.23
C THR A 420 -13.62 -12.37 -8.13
N ALA A 421 -12.99 -12.71 -9.26
CA ALA A 421 -11.57 -12.42 -9.39
C ALA A 421 -11.36 -10.91 -9.20
N SER A 422 -10.36 -10.54 -8.42
CA SER A 422 -10.05 -9.13 -8.19
C SER A 422 -9.58 -8.48 -9.49
N SER A 423 -10.22 -7.36 -9.84
CA SER A 423 -9.60 -6.37 -10.69
C SER A 423 -8.75 -5.45 -9.80
N ALA A 424 -7.55 -5.10 -10.28
CA ALA A 424 -6.82 -3.99 -9.70
C ALA A 424 -7.27 -2.72 -10.43
N PRO A 425 -7.40 -1.54 -9.80
CA PRO A 425 -7.13 -1.24 -8.41
C PRO A 425 -8.42 -1.26 -7.58
N ALA A 426 -8.52 -2.20 -6.65
CA ALA A 426 -9.58 -2.26 -5.66
C ALA A 426 -9.10 -1.77 -4.28
N GLY A 427 -10.05 -1.44 -3.40
CA GLY A 427 -9.80 -1.27 -1.96
C GLY A 427 -9.27 -2.57 -1.34
N THR A 428 -8.85 -2.55 -0.09
CA THR A 428 -8.43 -3.78 0.60
C THR A 428 -9.10 -3.87 1.97
N LEU A 429 -9.81 -4.98 2.17
CA LEU A 429 -10.36 -5.40 3.45
C LEU A 429 -9.48 -6.51 4.03
N PHE A 430 -8.96 -6.30 5.23
CA PHE A 430 -8.14 -7.25 5.95
C PHE A 430 -9.02 -8.12 6.84
N ILE A 431 -8.96 -9.43 6.62
CA ILE A 431 -9.82 -10.43 7.28
C ILE A 431 -8.97 -11.37 8.13
N ASP A 432 -9.34 -11.53 9.39
CA ASP A 432 -8.88 -12.61 10.26
C ASP A 432 -9.92 -13.73 10.29
N ILE A 433 -9.50 -15.00 10.30
CA ILE A 433 -10.41 -16.17 10.31
C ILE A 433 -10.07 -17.10 11.48
N ALA A 434 -11.04 -17.37 12.34
CA ALA A 434 -10.90 -18.34 13.43
C ALA A 434 -11.93 -19.46 13.28
N ASN A 435 -11.47 -20.71 13.18
CA ASN A 435 -12.36 -21.86 13.29
C ASN A 435 -12.74 -22.11 14.75
N HIS A 436 -13.99 -21.83 15.09
CA HIS A 436 -14.49 -21.96 16.46
C HIS A 436 -15.33 -23.22 16.62
N GLY A 437 -14.69 -24.38 16.40
CA GLY A 437 -15.28 -25.69 16.64
C GLY A 437 -16.01 -26.31 15.44
N VAL A 438 -15.83 -25.79 14.22
CA VAL A 438 -16.31 -26.48 13.02
C VAL A 438 -15.46 -27.73 12.80
N THR A 439 -16.14 -28.88 12.84
CA THR A 439 -15.55 -30.19 12.58
C THR A 439 -15.85 -30.62 11.15
N GLY A 440 -14.93 -31.36 10.54
CA GLY A 440 -15.07 -31.84 9.15
C GLY A 440 -13.90 -31.44 8.27
N SER A 441 -13.99 -31.81 6.99
CA SER A 441 -13.04 -31.40 5.98
C SER A 441 -13.78 -30.67 4.87
N PHE A 442 -13.26 -29.51 4.50
CA PHE A 442 -13.81 -28.66 3.47
C PHE A 442 -12.82 -28.53 2.32
N GLY A 443 -13.20 -29.02 1.15
CA GLY A 443 -12.32 -29.13 -0.02
C GLY A 443 -11.08 -29.97 0.25
N GLY A 444 -11.15 -30.93 1.18
CA GLY A 444 -10.00 -31.73 1.64
C GLY A 444 -9.08 -31.02 2.65
N THR A 445 -9.46 -29.85 3.17
CA THR A 445 -8.70 -29.07 4.15
C THR A 445 -9.53 -28.75 5.40
N GLY A 446 -8.96 -28.06 6.39
CA GLY A 446 -9.73 -27.54 7.54
C GLY A 446 -10.62 -26.35 7.16
N ALA A 447 -11.62 -26.05 7.98
CA ALA A 447 -12.63 -25.02 7.67
C ALA A 447 -12.02 -23.63 7.44
N ALA A 448 -11.13 -23.15 8.32
CA ALA A 448 -10.49 -21.85 8.16
C ALA A 448 -9.52 -21.83 6.97
N THR A 449 -8.80 -22.92 6.73
CA THR A 449 -7.96 -23.07 5.53
C THR A 449 -8.78 -22.99 4.26
N TRP A 450 -9.92 -23.67 4.21
CA TRP A 450 -10.84 -23.64 3.07
C TRP A 450 -11.42 -22.23 2.87
N VAL A 451 -11.97 -21.60 3.91
CA VAL A 451 -12.52 -20.22 3.83
C VAL A 451 -11.44 -19.24 3.36
N ARG A 452 -10.20 -19.37 3.83
CA ARG A 452 -9.08 -18.56 3.33
C ARG A 452 -8.88 -18.74 1.82
N SER A 453 -8.92 -19.97 1.32
CA SER A 453 -8.76 -20.25 -0.12
C SER A 453 -9.87 -19.62 -0.96
N VAL A 454 -11.06 -19.49 -0.37
CA VAL A 454 -12.24 -18.87 -1.00
C VAL A 454 -12.12 -17.36 -1.00
N LEU A 455 -11.76 -16.74 0.13
CA LEU A 455 -11.79 -15.27 0.28
C LEU A 455 -10.51 -14.59 -0.22
N ASN A 456 -9.33 -15.13 0.08
CA ASN A 456 -8.08 -14.40 -0.09
C ASN A 456 -7.77 -14.08 -1.56
N GLY A 457 -7.67 -12.78 -1.88
CA GLY A 457 -7.43 -12.28 -3.24
C GLY A 457 -8.69 -12.20 -4.11
N ARG A 458 -9.87 -12.54 -3.58
CA ARG A 458 -11.16 -12.26 -4.24
C ARG A 458 -11.63 -10.85 -3.94
N SER A 459 -12.58 -10.38 -4.74
CA SER A 459 -13.19 -9.08 -4.55
C SER A 459 -14.68 -9.17 -4.22
N LEU A 460 -15.16 -8.11 -3.56
CA LEU A 460 -16.57 -7.77 -3.38
C LEU A 460 -16.86 -6.41 -4.00
N LEU A 461 -18.10 -6.18 -4.41
CA LEU A 461 -18.58 -4.87 -4.83
C LEU A 461 -19.38 -4.25 -3.68
N LEU A 462 -18.77 -3.34 -2.94
CA LEU A 462 -19.36 -2.69 -1.77
C LEU A 462 -19.63 -1.21 -2.07
N ASN A 463 -20.88 -0.77 -1.95
CA ASN A 463 -21.31 0.59 -2.32
C ASN A 463 -20.89 1.00 -3.75
N GLY A 464 -20.87 0.04 -4.68
CA GLY A 464 -20.43 0.26 -6.06
C GLY A 464 -18.91 0.39 -6.23
N GLU A 465 -18.12 0.15 -5.17
CA GLU A 465 -16.66 0.11 -5.20
C GLU A 465 -16.16 -1.32 -5.05
N GLU A 466 -15.12 -1.69 -5.79
CA GLU A 466 -14.50 -3.01 -5.64
C GLU A 466 -13.51 -3.03 -4.46
N TRP A 467 -13.60 -4.07 -3.63
CA TRP A 467 -12.74 -4.30 -2.48
C TRP A 467 -12.15 -5.70 -2.53
N VAL A 468 -10.82 -5.79 -2.53
CA VAL A 468 -10.09 -7.06 -2.40
C VAL A 468 -10.11 -7.51 -0.95
N LEU A 469 -10.43 -8.77 -0.73
CA LEU A 469 -10.33 -9.43 0.54
C LEU A 469 -8.91 -9.97 0.73
N ARG A 470 -8.22 -9.55 1.77
CA ARG A 470 -6.89 -10.02 2.15
C ARG A 470 -6.98 -10.74 3.49
N VAL A 471 -6.77 -12.06 3.48
CA VAL A 471 -6.75 -12.83 4.73
C VAL A 471 -5.39 -12.64 5.40
N VAL A 472 -5.38 -12.05 6.60
CA VAL A 472 -4.17 -11.71 7.35
C VAL A 472 -3.73 -12.81 8.31
N ASP A 473 -4.67 -13.54 8.89
CA ASP A 473 -4.43 -14.73 9.70
C ASP A 473 -5.59 -15.71 9.55
N PHE A 474 -5.33 -16.99 9.81
CA PHE A 474 -6.36 -18.02 9.80
C PHE A 474 -5.99 -19.20 10.73
N ARG A 475 -6.96 -19.75 11.44
CA ARG A 475 -6.73 -20.77 12.49
C ARG A 475 -7.75 -21.90 12.41
N ASP A 476 -7.32 -23.15 12.19
CA ASP A 476 -8.23 -24.32 12.09
C ASP A 476 -8.55 -25.00 13.44
N GLY A 477 -7.79 -24.71 14.51
CA GLY A 477 -7.76 -25.51 15.74
C GLY A 477 -8.10 -24.78 17.04
N ASP A 478 -9.03 -23.82 17.00
CA ASP A 478 -9.32 -22.92 18.12
C ASP A 478 -10.35 -23.47 19.14
N MET A 479 -10.46 -24.81 19.25
CA MET A 479 -11.51 -25.50 20.02
C MET A 479 -11.39 -25.38 21.56
N LEU A 480 -10.41 -24.63 22.07
CA LEU A 480 -10.10 -24.55 23.52
C LEU A 480 -10.46 -23.20 24.15
N ASN A 481 -11.14 -22.33 23.42
CA ASN A 481 -11.41 -20.96 23.85
C ASN A 481 -12.74 -20.89 24.61
N GLU A 482 -12.72 -21.28 25.88
CA GLU A 482 -13.79 -20.95 26.83
C GLU A 482 -13.60 -19.51 27.36
N GLU A 483 -13.70 -18.48 26.51
CA GLU A 483 -13.46 -17.11 26.94
C GLU A 483 -14.51 -16.10 26.46
N LEU A 484 -14.84 -15.20 27.39
CA LEU A 484 -15.62 -13.97 27.20
C LEU A 484 -17.02 -14.12 26.62
N GLY A 485 -17.59 -15.31 26.75
CA GLY A 485 -18.95 -15.58 26.29
C GLY A 485 -19.05 -15.92 24.80
N ILE A 486 -17.93 -16.17 24.11
CA ILE A 486 -17.99 -16.86 22.82
C ILE A 486 -18.20 -18.35 23.13
N PRO A 487 -19.33 -18.95 22.72
CA PRO A 487 -19.60 -20.36 22.95
C PRO A 487 -18.58 -21.23 22.19
N VAL A 488 -17.99 -22.22 22.87
CA VAL A 488 -17.06 -23.22 22.29
C VAL A 488 -17.56 -23.83 20.97
N LEU A 489 -18.88 -23.92 20.83
CA LEU A 489 -19.56 -24.31 19.60
C LEU A 489 -20.52 -23.20 19.19
N LEU A 490 -20.13 -22.41 18.20
CA LEU A 490 -21.00 -21.44 17.57
C LEU A 490 -22.02 -22.15 16.69
N GLN A 491 -23.32 -21.95 16.96
CA GLN A 491 -24.37 -22.47 16.08
C GLN A 491 -24.34 -21.81 14.69
N GLY A 492 -23.93 -20.55 14.64
CA GLY A 492 -23.76 -19.78 13.40
C GLY A 492 -22.49 -18.96 13.40
N SER A 493 -21.93 -18.74 12.21
CA SER A 493 -20.70 -17.99 12.01
C SER A 493 -20.90 -16.53 12.42
N ALA A 494 -19.95 -15.99 13.17
CA ALA A 494 -20.00 -14.65 13.73
C ALA A 494 -18.94 -13.74 13.08
N PHE A 495 -19.29 -12.46 12.92
CA PHE A 495 -18.44 -11.46 12.28
C PHE A 495 -18.20 -10.35 13.29
N LEU A 496 -16.95 -10.18 13.71
CA LEU A 496 -16.56 -9.15 14.66
C LEU A 496 -15.97 -7.96 13.90
N TYR A 497 -16.65 -6.82 13.96
CA TYR A 497 -16.22 -5.53 13.42
C TYR A 497 -17.04 -4.39 14.05
N HIS A 498 -16.61 -3.14 13.93
CA HIS A 498 -17.38 -2.01 14.45
C HIS A 498 -18.67 -1.81 13.64
N SER A 499 -19.82 -2.07 14.28
CA SER A 499 -21.13 -1.96 13.64
C SER A 499 -21.46 -0.55 13.11
N GLY A 500 -20.71 0.49 13.53
CA GLY A 500 -20.82 1.84 12.99
C GLY A 500 -20.24 2.03 11.58
N ILE A 501 -19.68 0.99 10.95
CA ILE A 501 -19.00 1.07 9.65
C ILE A 501 -19.85 0.38 8.56
N PRO A 502 -20.60 1.13 7.72
CA PRO A 502 -21.54 0.55 6.75
C PRO A 502 -20.88 -0.39 5.72
N VAL A 503 -19.66 -0.08 5.27
CA VAL A 503 -18.94 -0.91 4.30
C VAL A 503 -18.65 -2.32 4.85
N LEU A 504 -18.46 -2.45 6.17
CA LEU A 504 -18.22 -3.77 6.79
C LEU A 504 -19.52 -4.54 7.01
N GLN A 505 -20.65 -3.87 7.25
CA GLN A 505 -21.96 -4.52 7.29
C GLN A 505 -22.32 -5.11 5.93
N GLU A 506 -22.10 -4.33 4.86
CA GLU A 506 -22.32 -4.82 3.49
C GLU A 506 -21.35 -5.95 3.13
N ALA A 507 -20.09 -5.85 3.56
CA ALA A 507 -19.10 -6.93 3.38
C ALA A 507 -19.53 -8.22 4.10
N GLU A 508 -19.99 -8.13 5.35
CA GLU A 508 -20.54 -9.28 6.08
C GLU A 508 -21.69 -9.91 5.30
N GLU A 509 -22.66 -9.12 4.84
CA GLU A 509 -23.82 -9.64 4.11
C GLU A 509 -23.40 -10.41 2.85
N GLN A 510 -22.45 -9.88 2.09
CA GLN A 510 -21.95 -10.54 0.88
C GLN A 510 -21.12 -11.78 1.20
N ILE A 511 -20.25 -11.75 2.22
CA ILE A 511 -19.46 -12.91 2.63
C ILE A 511 -20.36 -14.02 3.16
N ARG A 512 -21.39 -13.69 3.96
CA ARG A 512 -22.40 -14.65 4.40
C ARG A 512 -23.12 -15.27 3.21
N ARG A 513 -23.60 -14.48 2.25
CA ARG A 513 -24.24 -15.02 1.04
C ARG A 513 -23.29 -15.91 0.22
N ALA A 514 -22.00 -15.56 0.17
CA ALA A 514 -21.00 -16.31 -0.57
C ALA A 514 -20.64 -17.67 0.07
N LEU A 515 -20.53 -17.72 1.40
CA LEU A 515 -20.05 -18.88 2.15
C LEU A 515 -21.16 -19.74 2.78
N LEU A 516 -22.31 -19.14 3.13
CA LEU A 516 -23.36 -19.76 3.96
C LEU A 516 -24.72 -19.85 3.24
N GLY A 517 -24.86 -19.20 2.08
CA GLY A 517 -26.12 -19.12 1.33
C GLY A 517 -27.16 -18.15 1.93
N GLU A 518 -28.38 -18.14 1.37
CA GLU A 518 -29.45 -17.18 1.76
C GLU A 518 -30.13 -17.49 3.10
N SER A 519 -29.91 -18.68 3.67
CA SER A 519 -30.61 -19.20 4.85
C SER A 519 -29.72 -19.24 6.09
N SER A 520 -28.98 -18.16 6.36
CA SER A 520 -28.13 -18.11 7.57
C SER A 520 -28.97 -17.66 8.78
N PRO A 521 -28.87 -18.35 9.94
CA PRO A 521 -29.57 -17.95 11.15
C PRO A 521 -29.21 -16.51 11.55
N GLY A 522 -30.16 -15.82 12.19
CA GLY A 522 -29.95 -14.44 12.65
C GLY A 522 -28.72 -14.30 13.55
N ILE A 523 -28.11 -13.11 13.50
CA ILE A 523 -26.90 -12.76 14.25
C ILE A 523 -27.09 -13.11 15.74
N PRO A 524 -26.14 -13.83 16.38
CA PRO A 524 -26.19 -14.04 17.82
C PRO A 524 -26.20 -12.68 18.54
N THR A 525 -27.24 -12.41 19.33
CA THR A 525 -27.44 -11.09 19.97
C THR A 525 -26.45 -10.79 21.11
N ASP A 526 -25.70 -11.80 21.55
CA ASP A 526 -24.96 -11.77 22.81
C ASP A 526 -23.43 -11.84 22.60
N LEU A 527 -22.93 -11.49 21.42
CA LEU A 527 -21.48 -11.44 21.19
C LEU A 527 -20.85 -10.25 21.93
N PRO A 528 -19.67 -10.41 22.54
CA PRO A 528 -18.95 -9.30 23.14
C PRO A 528 -18.57 -8.27 22.07
N SER A 529 -18.33 -7.03 22.51
CA SER A 529 -17.78 -5.99 21.63
C SER A 529 -16.51 -6.51 20.94
N PRO A 530 -16.35 -6.25 19.63
CA PRO A 530 -15.15 -6.66 18.91
C PRO A 530 -13.92 -5.99 19.52
N PRO A 531 -12.76 -6.67 19.63
CA PRO A 531 -11.55 -6.03 20.10
C PRO A 531 -11.07 -4.99 19.10
N ASP A 532 -10.60 -3.85 19.62
CA ASP A 532 -9.79 -2.88 18.88
C ASP A 532 -8.41 -3.48 18.58
N ILE A 533 -7.86 -4.25 19.52
CA ILE A 533 -6.57 -4.94 19.38
C ILE A 533 -6.69 -6.39 19.80
N TRP A 534 -6.28 -7.32 18.93
CA TRP A 534 -6.15 -8.73 19.29
C TRP A 534 -4.70 -9.19 19.19
N ILE A 535 -4.10 -9.46 20.35
CA ILE A 535 -2.75 -9.97 20.50
C ILE A 535 -2.78 -11.49 20.48
N LEU A 536 -2.01 -12.10 19.59
CA LEU A 536 -1.88 -13.54 19.41
C LEU A 536 -0.42 -13.90 19.74
N LEU A 537 -0.15 -14.34 20.96
CA LEU A 537 1.21 -14.65 21.43
C LEU A 537 1.74 -15.93 20.79
N GLY A 538 2.96 -15.91 20.26
CA GLY A 538 3.65 -17.06 19.68
C GLY A 538 4.86 -17.52 20.51
N ARG A 539 5.42 -18.68 20.12
CA ARG A 539 6.59 -19.29 20.77
C ARG A 539 7.92 -18.60 20.49
#